data_AF-A0A329K1I0-F1
#
_entry.id   AF-A0A329K1I0-F1
#
_cell.length_a   1.000
_cell.length_b   1.000
_cell.length_c   1.000
_cell.angle_alpha   90.00
_cell.angle_beta   90.00
_cell.angle_gamma   90.00
#
_symmetry.space_group_name_H-M   'P 1'
#
loop_
_entity.id
_entity.type
_entity.pdbx_description
1 polymer ?
#
loop_
_entity_poly.entity_id
_entity_poly.type
_entity_poly.pdbx_seq_one_letter_code
_entity_poly.pdbx_strand_id
1 'polypeptide(L)' 'MAKKVTVTLVDDFDGAGAADETVEFGLDGVTYEIDLSSKNAAKLRG' A
#
# COMPACT_ATOMS: atom_id res chain seq x y z
N MET A 1 -11.37 -24.73 -21.91
CA MET A 1 -10.13 -24.08 -21.43
C MET A 1 -10.47 -23.32 -20.15
N ALA A 2 -9.69 -23.47 -19.07
CA ALA A 2 -9.97 -22.78 -17.80
C ALA A 2 -8.87 -21.75 -17.49
N LYS A 3 -9.26 -20.58 -16.98
CA LYS A 3 -8.36 -19.50 -16.54
C LYS A 3 -8.60 -19.23 -15.06
N LYS A 4 -7.53 -18.97 -14.31
CA LYS A 4 -7.58 -18.48 -12.93
C LYS A 4 -7.01 -17.07 -12.90
N VAL A 5 -7.73 -16.14 -12.27
CA VAL A 5 -7.30 -14.76 -12.03
C VAL A 5 -7.13 -14.60 -10.52
N THR A 6 -6.02 -14.01 -10.11
CA THR A 6 -5.73 -13.67 -8.71
C THR A 6 -5.57 -12.16 -8.62
N VAL A 7 -6.23 -11.54 -7.65
CA VAL A 7 -6.12 -10.10 -7.36
C VAL A 7 -5.49 -9.97 -5.97
N THR A 8 -4.51 -9.09 -5.84
CA THR A 8 -3.76 -8.86 -4.60
C THR A 8 -3.59 -7.36 -4.37
N LEU A 9 -3.80 -6.92 -3.13
CA LEU A 9 -3.38 -5.60 -2.65
C LEU A 9 -1.92 -5.72 -2.20
N VAL A 10 -1.01 -4.93 -2.76
CA VAL A 10 0.44 -5.05 -2.58
C VAL A 10 0.97 -3.78 -1.92
N ASP A 11 1.99 -3.92 -1.06
CA ASP A 11 2.66 -2.78 -0.43
C ASP A 11 3.41 -1.93 -1.48
N ASP A 12 3.07 -0.66 -1.60
CA ASP A 12 3.64 0.27 -2.59
C ASP A 12 5.07 0.73 -2.25
N PHE A 13 5.49 0.61 -0.98
CA PHE A 13 6.81 1.08 -0.55
C PHE A 13 7.93 0.11 -0.91
N ASP A 14 7.72 -1.19 -0.66
CA ASP A 14 8.74 -2.22 -0.95
C ASP A 14 8.31 -3.26 -2.00
N GLY A 15 7.04 -3.27 -2.41
CA GLY A 15 6.49 -4.26 -3.33
C GLY A 15 6.46 -5.68 -2.77
N ALA A 16 6.76 -5.86 -1.49
CA ALA A 16 6.96 -7.15 -0.85
C ALA A 16 5.74 -7.54 -0.01
N GLY A 17 4.89 -8.38 -0.58
CA GLY A 17 3.76 -8.95 0.13
C GLY A 17 2.52 -8.09 0.08
N ALA A 18 1.55 -8.42 0.94
CA ALA A 18 0.25 -7.77 0.93
C ALA A 18 0.28 -6.47 1.75
N ALA A 19 -0.42 -5.45 1.27
CA ALA A 19 -0.74 -4.30 2.09
C ALA A 19 -1.91 -4.60 3.04
N ASP A 20 -1.88 -3.95 4.21
CA ASP A 20 -2.88 -4.09 5.26
C ASP A 20 -3.83 -2.88 5.31
N GLU A 21 -3.36 -1.69 4.93
CA GLU A 21 -4.10 -0.44 4.98
C GLU A 21 -3.65 0.56 3.90
N THR A 22 -4.58 1.43 3.49
CA THR A 22 -4.28 2.61 2.66
C THR A 22 -4.08 3.81 3.57
N VAL A 23 -2.97 4.53 3.41
CA VAL A 23 -2.65 5.72 4.20
C VAL A 23 -2.75 6.97 3.33
N GLU A 24 -3.58 7.93 3.74
CA GLU A 24 -3.60 9.28 3.14
C GLU A 24 -2.52 10.16 3.81
N PHE A 25 -1.73 10.86 3.00
CA PHE A 25 -0.73 11.83 3.47
C PHE A 25 -0.59 12.99 2.48
N GLY A 26 0.10 14.06 2.91
CA GLY A 26 0.26 15.26 2.10
C GLY A 26 1.69 15.79 2.08
N LEU A 27 2.11 16.31 0.92
CA LEU A 27 3.38 17.00 0.73
C LEU A 27 3.19 18.18 -0.24
N ASP A 28 3.67 19.37 0.15
CA ASP A 28 3.60 20.60 -0.65
C ASP A 28 2.19 20.96 -1.15
N GLY A 29 1.18 20.69 -0.30
CA GLY A 29 -0.23 20.95 -0.61
C GLY A 29 -0.88 19.93 -1.55
N VAL A 30 -0.16 18.87 -1.92
CA VAL A 30 -0.69 17.75 -2.71
C VAL A 30 -1.00 16.57 -1.78
N THR A 31 -2.18 15.99 -1.94
CA THR A 31 -2.63 14.79 -1.22
C THR A 31 -2.29 13.54 -2.02
N TYR A 32 -1.81 12.51 -1.32
CA TYR A 32 -1.46 11.21 -1.85
C TYR A 32 -2.11 10.11 -1.01
N GLU A 33 -2.33 8.97 -1.64
CA GLU A 33 -2.70 7.71 -0.98
C GLU A 33 -1.62 6.67 -1.29
N ILE A 34 -1.36 5.77 -0.34
CA ILE A 34 -0.38 4.69 -0.50
C ILE A 34 -0.84 3.44 0.25
N ASP A 35 -0.78 2.28 -0.41
CA ASP A 35 -1.12 1.00 0.19
C ASP A 35 0.11 0.41 0.90
N LEU A 36 0.01 0.13 2.19
CA LEU A 36 1.14 -0.30 3.03
C LEU A 36 0.79 -1.47 3.94
N SER A 37 1.78 -2.30 4.21
CA SER A 37 1.78 -3.22 5.36
C SER A 37 1.76 -2.41 6.66
N SER A 38 1.23 -3.01 7.73
CA SER A 38 1.12 -2.37 9.06
C SER A 38 2.48 -1.84 9.54
N LYS A 39 3.57 -2.54 9.19
CA LYS A 39 4.94 -2.14 9.51
C LYS A 39 5.36 -0.88 8.77
N ASN A 40 5.13 -0.81 7.46
CA ASN A 40 5.53 0.34 6.65
C ASN A 40 4.62 1.55 6.93
N ALA A 41 3.34 1.31 7.21
CA ALA A 41 2.42 2.36 7.66
C ALA A 41 2.84 2.95 9.02
N ALA A 42 3.25 2.13 9.98
CA ALA A 42 3.82 2.60 11.24
C ALA A 42 5.10 3.42 11.04
N LYS A 43 5.97 3.01 10.09
CA LYS A 43 7.20 3.74 9.74
C LYS A 43 6.91 5.08 9.06
N LEU A 44 5.82 5.22 8.30
CA LEU A 44 5.43 6.49 7.68
C LEU A 44 4.91 7.49 8.73
N ARG A 45 4.21 7.01 9.76
CA ARG A 45 3.57 7.85 10.79
C ARG A 45 4.51 8.27 11.93
N GLY A 46 5.59 7.54 12.16
CA GLY A 46 6.56 7.76 13.23
C GLY A 46 7.83 8.43 12.74
#